data_AF-A0A0A6P9W6-F1
#
_entry.id   AF-A0A0A6P9W6-F1
#
_cell.length_a   1.000
_cell.length_b   1.000
_cell.length_c   1.000
_cell.angle_alpha   90.00
_cell.angle_beta   90.00
_cell.angle_gamma   90.00
#
_symmetry.space_group_name_H-M   'P 1'
#
loop_
_entity.id
_entity.type
_entity.pdbx_description
1 polymer ?
#
loop_
_entity_poly.entity_id
_entity_poly.type
_entity_poly.pdbx_seq_one_letter_code
_entity_poly.pdbx_strand_id
1 'polypeptide(L)'
;MILCTHNNGGVGKTTLAIHIAGILTTQLSRTLLIDCDDQADSWQFYAGSVPKENEFKKINNRLSIRENRKREKVGKGDLEAYDNIILDIDSPLYNTVQTIAQNDPGFVFIPINASQKYKALRNLYRPLSTIAMLETKNSYSPQVIIVPLGVKQDAVLDEFEKIADKPKNCCVAPTMRNIPMFMSKAVYEKRQYVWDSNKTCEDIKDYFSSLLDDYM
;
A
#
# COMPACT_ATOMS: atom_id res chain seq x y z
N MET A 1 -11.64 2.40 0.29
CA MET A 1 -10.73 1.24 0.11
C MET A 1 -9.44 1.72 -0.54
N ILE A 2 -8.31 1.20 -0.05
CA ILE A 2 -6.95 1.56 -0.41
C ILE A 2 -6.26 0.34 -1.00
N LEU A 3 -5.63 0.51 -2.15
CA LEU A 3 -4.79 -0.50 -2.79
C LEU A 3 -3.34 -0.04 -2.79
N CYS A 4 -2.44 -0.80 -2.17
CA CYS A 4 -0.99 -0.58 -2.28
C CYS A 4 -0.43 -1.49 -3.37
N THR A 5 0.06 -0.94 -4.49
CA THR A 5 0.44 -1.81 -5.60
C THR A 5 1.56 -1.32 -6.52
N HIS A 6 2.23 -2.29 -7.14
CA HIS A 6 3.24 -2.12 -8.18
C HIS A 6 3.55 -3.50 -8.79
N ASN A 7 3.81 -3.58 -10.10
CA ASN A 7 4.14 -4.84 -10.79
C ASN A 7 5.54 -5.42 -10.46
N ASN A 8 6.21 -4.93 -9.41
CA ASN A 8 7.57 -5.30 -9.07
C ASN A 8 7.68 -5.68 -7.59
N GLY A 9 8.50 -6.71 -7.29
CA GLY A 9 8.91 -7.05 -5.93
C GLY A 9 9.94 -6.05 -5.37
N GLY A 10 9.92 -5.86 -4.05
CA GLY A 10 10.89 -5.03 -3.31
C GLY A 10 10.70 -3.52 -3.41
N VAL A 11 9.64 -3.04 -4.07
CA VAL A 11 9.37 -1.61 -4.29
C VAL A 11 8.64 -0.92 -3.14
N GLY A 12 8.30 -1.65 -2.08
CA GLY A 12 7.72 -1.10 -0.84
C GLY A 12 6.21 -1.22 -0.67
N LYS A 13 5.54 -2.16 -1.35
CA LYS A 13 4.08 -2.40 -1.26
C LYS A 13 3.62 -2.70 0.18
N THR A 14 4.16 -3.78 0.75
CA THR A 14 3.90 -4.18 2.14
C THR A 14 4.32 -3.11 3.14
N THR A 15 5.50 -2.48 2.93
CA THR A 15 5.94 -1.36 3.77
C THR A 15 4.91 -0.23 3.79
N LEU A 16 4.41 0.17 2.63
CA LEU A 16 3.41 1.23 2.50
C LEU A 16 2.08 0.80 3.16
N ALA A 17 1.59 -0.40 2.86
CA ALA A 17 0.35 -0.94 3.42
C ALA A 17 0.38 -0.99 4.96
N ILE A 18 1.48 -1.47 5.54
CA ILE A 18 1.69 -1.52 7.00
C ILE A 18 1.63 -0.12 7.60
N HIS A 19 2.38 0.83 7.08
CA HIS A 19 2.47 2.16 7.71
C HIS A 19 1.17 2.96 7.52
N ILE A 20 0.51 2.87 6.36
CA ILE A 20 -0.81 3.48 6.13
C ILE A 20 -1.85 2.91 7.11
N ALA A 21 -1.88 1.58 7.30
CA ALA A 21 -2.75 0.95 8.30
C ALA A 21 -2.47 1.50 9.70
N GLY A 22 -1.19 1.66 10.06
CA GLY A 22 -0.78 2.24 11.33
C GLY A 22 -1.31 3.65 11.54
N ILE A 23 -1.15 4.55 10.58
CA ILE A 23 -1.66 5.92 10.72
C ILE A 23 -3.18 5.94 10.83
N LEU A 24 -3.92 5.21 9.99
CA LEU A 24 -5.38 5.17 10.03
C LEU A 24 -5.93 4.72 11.39
N THR A 25 -5.22 3.82 12.09
CA THR A 25 -5.63 3.39 13.44
C THR A 25 -5.49 4.51 14.49
N THR A 26 -4.60 5.47 14.27
CA THR A 26 -4.46 6.66 15.13
C THR A 26 -5.59 7.67 14.90
N GLN A 27 -6.16 7.72 13.69
CA GLN A 27 -7.28 8.58 13.28
C GLN A 27 -8.67 8.04 13.70
N LEU A 28 -8.75 7.20 14.74
CA LEU A 28 -9.98 6.58 15.28
C LEU A 28 -10.77 5.67 14.30
N SER A 29 -10.25 5.38 13.11
CA SER A 29 -10.94 4.56 12.10
C SER A 29 -10.69 3.07 12.31
N ARG A 30 -11.69 2.24 11.97
CA ARG A 30 -11.55 0.78 11.92
C ARG A 30 -10.99 0.39 10.57
N THR A 31 -9.84 -0.27 10.58
CA THR A 31 -9.08 -0.68 9.40
C THR A 31 -8.98 -2.19 9.33
N LEU A 32 -9.29 -2.75 8.16
CA LEU A 32 -8.99 -4.13 7.80
C LEU A 32 -7.82 -4.13 6.81
N LEU A 33 -6.72 -4.78 7.16
CA LEU A 33 -5.65 -5.10 6.22
C LEU A 33 -5.85 -6.54 5.72
N ILE A 34 -5.91 -6.72 4.40
CA ILE A 34 -5.97 -8.03 3.76
C ILE A 34 -4.59 -8.30 3.14
N ASP A 35 -3.90 -9.30 3.68
CA ASP A 35 -2.58 -9.72 3.23
C ASP A 35 -2.72 -10.81 2.17
N CYS A 36 -2.41 -10.48 0.93
CA CYS A 36 -2.45 -11.39 -0.21
C CYS A 36 -1.05 -11.78 -0.72
N ASP A 37 0.01 -11.40 -0.01
CA ASP A 37 1.39 -11.72 -0.40
C ASP A 37 1.78 -13.12 0.12
N ASP A 38 2.44 -13.91 -0.72
CA ASP A 38 2.88 -15.26 -0.35
C ASP A 38 3.88 -15.27 0.83
N GLN A 39 4.61 -14.17 1.04
CA GLN A 39 5.52 -14.02 2.18
C GLN A 39 4.80 -13.67 3.48
N ALA A 40 3.54 -13.24 3.41
CA ALA A 40 2.70 -12.86 4.54
C ALA A 40 3.39 -11.87 5.51
N ASP A 41 4.15 -10.90 4.97
CA ASP A 41 4.95 -9.99 5.77
C ASP A 41 4.09 -9.01 6.58
N SER A 42 2.97 -8.54 6.01
CA SER A 42 2.00 -7.71 6.73
C SER A 42 1.38 -8.49 7.89
N TRP A 43 1.04 -9.77 7.67
CA TRP A 43 0.57 -10.66 8.71
C TRP A 43 1.61 -10.83 9.82
N GLN A 44 2.84 -11.21 9.48
CA GLN A 44 3.90 -11.41 10.46
C GLN A 44 4.20 -10.13 11.26
N PHE A 45 4.13 -8.97 10.62
CA PHE A 45 4.28 -7.67 11.29
C PHE A 45 3.25 -7.47 12.40
N TYR A 46 1.98 -7.69 12.10
CA TYR A 46 0.90 -7.38 13.04
C TYR A 46 0.57 -8.52 14.01
N ALA A 47 0.58 -9.75 13.52
CA ALA A 47 0.17 -10.92 14.28
C ALA A 47 1.31 -11.54 15.09
N GLY A 48 2.58 -11.28 14.72
CA GLY A 48 3.77 -11.85 15.36
C GLY A 48 3.95 -13.36 15.12
N SER A 49 3.27 -13.92 14.12
CA SER A 49 3.28 -15.35 13.80
C SER A 49 3.12 -15.58 12.31
N VAL A 50 3.37 -16.81 11.85
CA VAL A 50 3.00 -17.24 10.49
C VAL A 50 1.48 -17.52 10.46
N PRO A 51 0.75 -17.09 9.42
CA PRO A 51 -0.69 -17.33 9.34
C PRO A 51 -1.04 -18.77 8.97
N LYS A 52 -2.17 -19.23 9.48
CA LYS A 52 -2.93 -20.33 8.89
C LYS A 52 -3.70 -19.83 7.67
N GLU A 53 -4.14 -20.77 6.84
CA GLU A 53 -4.95 -20.45 5.67
C GLU A 53 -6.25 -19.73 6.06
N ASN A 54 -6.49 -18.60 5.40
CA ASN A 54 -7.63 -17.71 5.56
C ASN A 54 -7.84 -17.23 7.01
N GLU A 55 -6.76 -17.15 7.79
CA GLU A 55 -6.81 -16.74 9.18
C GLU A 55 -7.23 -15.27 9.29
N PHE A 56 -8.00 -14.96 10.33
CA PHE A 56 -8.42 -13.61 10.66
C PHE A 56 -8.05 -13.32 12.12
N LYS A 57 -7.45 -12.15 12.36
CA LYS A 57 -7.02 -11.74 13.70
C LYS A 57 -7.38 -10.28 13.94
N LYS A 58 -8.04 -10.01 15.08
CA LYS A 58 -8.16 -8.66 15.63
C LYS A 58 -6.84 -8.33 16.34
N ILE A 59 -6.13 -7.32 15.83
CA ILE A 59 -4.85 -6.89 16.40
C ILE A 59 -5.09 -5.96 17.58
N ASN A 60 -6.05 -5.06 17.44
CA ASN A 60 -6.55 -4.20 18.50
C ASN A 60 -8.00 -3.78 18.15
N ASN A 61 -8.57 -2.84 18.89
CA ASN A 61 -9.96 -2.39 18.68
C ASN A 61 -10.21 -1.69 17.33
N ARG A 62 -9.15 -1.32 16.61
CA ARG A 62 -9.21 -0.54 15.37
C ARG A 62 -8.53 -1.21 14.19
N LEU A 63 -7.68 -2.19 14.41
CA LEU A 63 -6.99 -2.92 13.35
C LEU A 63 -7.32 -4.39 13.41
N SER A 64 -7.76 -4.91 12.27
CA SER A 64 -7.84 -6.33 12.01
C SER A 64 -6.98 -6.68 10.79
N ILE A 65 -6.48 -7.91 10.77
CA ILE A 65 -5.75 -8.44 9.64
C ILE A 65 -6.36 -9.78 9.20
N ARG A 66 -6.35 -10.01 7.89
CA ARG A 66 -6.80 -11.26 7.28
C ARG A 66 -5.74 -11.78 6.32
N GLU A 67 -5.35 -13.05 6.46
CA GLU A 67 -4.55 -13.74 5.46
C GLU A 67 -5.44 -14.14 4.29
N ASN A 68 -4.98 -13.91 3.07
CA ASN A 68 -5.71 -14.23 1.86
C ASN A 68 -4.79 -14.41 0.64
N ARG A 69 -3.71 -15.20 0.76
CA ARG A 69 -2.79 -15.50 -0.36
C ARG A 69 -3.49 -16.16 -1.55
N LYS A 70 -4.55 -16.94 -1.26
CA LYS A 70 -5.42 -17.57 -2.26
C LYS A 70 -6.34 -16.58 -2.99
N ARG A 71 -6.37 -15.32 -2.55
CA ARG A 71 -7.16 -14.22 -3.14
C ARG A 71 -8.64 -14.57 -3.21
N GLU A 72 -9.13 -15.21 -2.15
CA GLU A 72 -10.52 -15.62 -2.01
C GLU A 72 -11.41 -14.41 -1.72
N LYS A 73 -12.68 -14.58 -2.03
CA LYS A 73 -13.71 -13.58 -1.77
C LYS A 73 -13.90 -13.39 -0.27
N VAL A 74 -13.79 -12.14 0.19
CA VAL A 74 -14.11 -11.77 1.58
C VAL A 74 -15.58 -11.37 1.66
N GLY A 75 -16.29 -11.81 2.70
CA GLY A 75 -17.73 -11.56 2.85
C GLY A 75 -18.06 -10.07 2.91
N LYS A 76 -19.15 -9.65 2.25
CA LYS A 76 -19.52 -8.22 2.19
C LYS A 76 -19.74 -7.62 3.58
N GLY A 77 -20.42 -8.35 4.47
CA GLY A 77 -20.62 -7.93 5.86
C GLY A 77 -19.32 -7.82 6.67
N ASP A 78 -18.29 -8.63 6.34
CA ASP A 78 -16.97 -8.52 6.96
C ASP A 78 -16.27 -7.22 6.54
N LEU A 79 -16.46 -6.81 5.28
CA LEU A 79 -15.88 -5.59 4.73
C LEU A 79 -16.59 -4.33 5.24
N GLU A 80 -17.93 -4.35 5.29
CA GLU A 80 -18.78 -3.23 5.78
C GLU A 80 -18.56 -2.92 7.27
N ALA A 81 -17.95 -3.84 8.03
CA ALA A 81 -17.59 -3.62 9.43
C ALA A 81 -16.39 -2.67 9.64
N TYR A 82 -15.71 -2.26 8.56
CA TYR A 82 -14.52 -1.41 8.60
C TYR A 82 -14.72 -0.13 7.80
N ASP A 83 -14.17 0.96 8.30
CA ASP A 83 -14.21 2.25 7.65
C ASP A 83 -13.15 2.30 6.53
N ASN A 84 -12.03 1.58 6.73
CA ASN A 84 -10.95 1.43 5.76
C ASN A 84 -10.62 -0.04 5.49
N ILE A 85 -10.38 -0.36 4.22
CA ILE A 85 -9.88 -1.65 3.77
C ILE A 85 -8.59 -1.39 3.01
N ILE A 86 -7.50 -2.05 3.39
CA ILE A 86 -6.20 -1.97 2.73
C ILE A 86 -5.89 -3.34 2.12
N LEU A 87 -5.57 -3.35 0.83
CA LEU A 87 -5.09 -4.53 0.13
C LEU A 87 -3.57 -4.47 -0.03
N ASP A 88 -2.86 -5.39 0.62
CA ASP A 88 -1.44 -5.66 0.36
C ASP A 88 -1.34 -6.82 -0.63
N ILE A 89 -1.07 -6.50 -1.90
CA ILE A 89 -1.05 -7.48 -2.99
C ILE A 89 0.25 -7.40 -3.78
N ASP A 90 0.82 -8.56 -4.06
CA ASP A 90 2.04 -8.74 -4.84
C ASP A 90 1.86 -8.42 -6.35
N SER A 91 0.63 -8.52 -6.87
CA SER A 91 0.26 -8.34 -8.29
C SER A 91 -1.16 -7.73 -8.47
N PRO A 92 -1.28 -6.50 -9.04
CA PRO A 92 -2.56 -5.82 -9.23
C PRO A 92 -3.31 -6.27 -10.47
N LEU A 93 -3.79 -7.51 -10.48
CA LEU A 93 -4.84 -7.86 -11.44
C LEU A 93 -6.16 -7.29 -10.91
N TYR A 94 -6.82 -6.41 -11.68
CA TYR A 94 -8.09 -5.80 -11.30
C TYR A 94 -9.15 -6.83 -10.92
N ASN A 95 -9.26 -7.90 -11.71
CA ASN A 95 -10.18 -9.00 -11.43
C ASN A 95 -9.92 -9.62 -10.06
N THR A 96 -8.66 -9.65 -9.61
CA THR A 96 -8.29 -10.14 -8.29
C THR A 96 -8.76 -9.21 -7.18
N VAL A 97 -8.57 -7.90 -7.34
CA VAL A 97 -9.05 -6.88 -6.38
C VAL A 97 -10.57 -6.96 -6.23
N GLN A 98 -11.30 -7.02 -7.35
CA GLN A 98 -12.75 -7.19 -7.38
C GLN A 98 -13.19 -8.55 -6.79
N THR A 99 -12.44 -9.62 -7.03
CA THR A 99 -12.75 -10.94 -6.45
C THR A 99 -12.64 -10.91 -4.92
N ILE A 100 -11.57 -10.31 -4.39
CA ILE A 100 -11.30 -10.25 -2.95
C ILE A 100 -12.29 -9.32 -2.24
N ALA A 101 -12.35 -8.07 -2.70
CA ALA A 101 -13.00 -6.98 -1.96
C ALA A 101 -14.39 -6.63 -2.50
N GLN A 102 -14.82 -7.21 -3.63
CA GLN A 102 -16.14 -6.98 -4.24
C GLN A 102 -16.46 -5.50 -4.51
N ASN A 103 -15.44 -4.65 -4.59
CA ASN A 103 -15.55 -3.22 -4.77
C ASN A 103 -14.27 -2.69 -5.42
N ASP A 104 -14.34 -1.47 -5.94
CA ASP A 104 -13.23 -0.77 -6.55
C ASP A 104 -12.45 0.06 -5.52
N PRO A 105 -11.10 0.08 -5.58
CA PRO A 105 -10.31 0.98 -4.74
C PRO A 105 -10.63 2.44 -5.05
N GLY A 106 -10.91 3.24 -4.01
CA GLY A 106 -11.01 4.70 -4.17
C GLY A 106 -9.63 5.33 -4.29
N PHE A 107 -8.64 4.74 -3.63
CA PHE A 107 -7.27 5.22 -3.58
C PHE A 107 -6.30 4.10 -3.98
N VAL A 108 -5.35 4.43 -4.86
CA VAL A 108 -4.28 3.52 -5.28
C VAL A 108 -2.94 4.17 -5.01
N PHE A 109 -2.15 3.58 -4.12
CA PHE A 109 -0.81 4.05 -3.80
C PHE A 109 0.23 3.17 -4.49
N ILE A 110 1.13 3.79 -5.25
CA ILE A 110 2.19 3.13 -6.03
C ILE A 110 3.56 3.48 -5.43
N PRO A 111 4.18 2.61 -4.62
CA PRO A 111 5.43 2.93 -3.94
C PRO A 111 6.65 2.79 -4.86
N ILE A 112 7.62 3.69 -4.68
CA ILE A 112 8.92 3.69 -5.35
C ILE A 112 10.02 3.73 -4.29
N ASN A 113 10.52 2.55 -3.90
CA ASN A 113 11.57 2.44 -2.89
C ASN A 113 12.98 2.71 -3.46
N ALA A 114 13.79 3.46 -2.70
CA ALA A 114 15.17 3.79 -3.04
C ALA A 114 16.04 2.56 -3.37
N SER A 115 15.89 1.45 -2.64
CA SER A 115 16.62 0.20 -2.87
C SER A 115 16.32 -0.46 -4.20
N GLN A 116 15.17 -0.14 -4.81
CA GLN A 116 14.75 -0.67 -6.11
C GLN A 116 14.48 0.46 -7.12
N LYS A 117 15.03 1.66 -6.91
CA LYS A 117 14.71 2.90 -7.66
C LYS A 117 14.66 2.68 -9.17
N TYR A 118 15.75 2.23 -9.77
CA TYR A 118 15.84 2.09 -11.23
C TYR A 118 14.81 1.11 -11.79
N LYS A 119 14.60 -0.01 -11.10
CA LYS A 119 13.66 -1.04 -11.51
C LYS A 119 12.21 -0.58 -11.34
N ALA A 120 11.91 0.14 -10.26
CA ALA A 120 10.59 0.69 -9.97
C ALA A 120 10.21 1.77 -11.00
N LEU A 121 11.06 2.79 -11.18
CA LEU A 121 10.84 3.88 -12.14
C LEU A 121 10.66 3.36 -13.57
N ARG A 122 11.57 2.51 -14.07
CA ARG A 122 11.48 1.94 -15.42
C ARG A 122 10.16 1.19 -15.68
N ASN A 123 9.53 0.64 -14.65
CA ASN A 123 8.30 -0.13 -14.77
C ASN A 123 7.07 0.63 -14.25
N LEU A 124 7.19 1.91 -13.90
CA LEU A 124 6.10 2.73 -13.38
C LEU A 124 4.93 2.84 -14.37
N TYR A 125 5.20 2.78 -15.68
CA TYR A 125 4.17 2.76 -16.70
C TYR A 125 3.20 1.57 -16.54
N ARG A 126 3.66 0.42 -16.06
CA ARG A 126 2.83 -0.80 -15.99
C ARG A 126 1.60 -0.65 -15.10
N PRO A 127 1.73 -0.27 -13.81
CA PRO A 127 0.54 -0.06 -12.99
C PRO A 127 -0.30 1.12 -13.50
N LEU A 128 0.31 2.20 -13.97
CA LEU A 128 -0.41 3.37 -14.47
C LEU A 128 -1.25 3.06 -15.72
N SER A 129 -0.69 2.40 -16.73
CA SER A 129 -1.42 2.01 -17.94
C SER A 129 -2.51 0.98 -17.64
N THR A 130 -2.27 0.08 -16.68
CA THR A 130 -3.30 -0.86 -16.21
C THR A 130 -4.49 -0.12 -15.62
N ILE A 131 -4.25 0.85 -14.74
CA ILE A 131 -5.31 1.66 -14.12
C ILE A 131 -6.01 2.54 -15.17
N ALA A 132 -5.26 3.20 -16.05
CA ALA A 132 -5.82 4.03 -17.12
C ALA A 132 -6.76 3.22 -18.05
N MET A 133 -6.36 2.00 -18.42
CA MET A 133 -7.21 1.09 -19.18
C MET A 133 -8.52 0.78 -18.44
N LEU A 134 -8.46 0.56 -17.12
CA LEU A 134 -9.65 0.28 -16.31
C LEU A 134 -10.57 1.49 -16.20
N GLU A 135 -10.01 2.71 -16.12
CA GLU A 135 -10.82 3.93 -16.12
C GLU A 135 -11.67 4.05 -17.39
N THR A 136 -11.10 3.69 -18.54
CA THR A 136 -11.82 3.74 -19.82
C THR A 136 -12.90 2.66 -19.96
N LYS A 137 -12.74 1.51 -19.32
CA LYS A 137 -13.61 0.34 -19.52
C LYS A 137 -14.74 0.23 -18.50
N ASN A 138 -14.54 0.67 -17.26
CA ASN A 138 -15.39 0.28 -16.13
C ASN A 138 -16.02 1.43 -15.34
N SER A 139 -15.99 2.67 -15.85
CA SER A 139 -16.38 3.87 -15.05
C SER A 139 -15.66 3.96 -13.70
N TYR A 140 -14.45 3.40 -13.65
CA TYR A 140 -13.54 3.41 -12.52
C TYR A 140 -12.74 4.71 -12.56
N SER A 141 -12.56 5.42 -11.45
CA SER A 141 -11.69 6.61 -11.43
C SER A 141 -11.09 6.80 -10.03
N PRO A 142 -10.07 6.00 -9.69
CA PRO A 142 -9.41 6.12 -8.40
C PRO A 142 -8.54 7.37 -8.35
N GLN A 143 -8.27 7.86 -7.16
CA GLN A 143 -7.14 8.75 -6.94
C GLN A 143 -5.86 7.93 -6.83
N VAL A 144 -4.90 8.19 -7.70
CA VAL A 144 -3.63 7.46 -7.81
C VAL A 144 -2.49 8.32 -7.30
N ILE A 145 -1.77 7.82 -6.30
CA ILE A 145 -0.66 8.52 -5.66
C ILE A 145 0.62 7.70 -5.84
N ILE A 146 1.60 8.24 -6.55
CA ILE A 146 2.93 7.65 -6.64
C ILE A 146 3.72 8.11 -5.42
N VAL A 147 4.23 7.16 -4.62
CA VAL A 147 4.79 7.41 -3.29
C VAL A 147 6.30 7.16 -3.29
N PRO A 148 7.13 8.22 -3.26
CA PRO A 148 8.57 8.07 -3.19
C PRO A 148 9.02 7.65 -1.78
N LEU A 149 9.52 6.41 -1.63
CA LEU A 149 10.06 5.90 -0.37
C LEU A 149 11.59 6.01 -0.38
N GLY A 150 12.09 7.23 -0.14
CA GLY A 150 13.52 7.55 -0.17
C GLY A 150 14.05 7.94 -1.55
N VAL A 151 13.17 8.13 -2.54
CA VAL A 151 13.51 8.59 -3.89
C VAL A 151 13.12 10.06 -4.02
N LYS A 152 13.99 10.88 -4.61
CA LYS A 152 13.68 12.28 -4.89
C LYS A 152 12.45 12.40 -5.80
N GLN A 153 11.53 13.27 -5.45
CA GLN A 153 10.29 13.55 -6.19
C GLN A 153 10.57 13.92 -7.64
N ASP A 154 11.54 14.80 -7.90
CA ASP A 154 11.93 15.21 -9.26
C ASP A 154 12.27 14.01 -10.15
N ALA A 155 13.00 13.03 -9.62
CA ALA A 155 13.36 11.83 -10.38
C ALA A 155 12.14 10.94 -10.69
N VAL A 156 11.08 11.02 -9.89
CA VAL A 156 9.81 10.34 -10.16
C VAL A 156 8.98 11.14 -11.17
N LEU A 157 8.94 12.46 -11.04
CA LEU A 157 8.26 13.37 -11.97
C LEU A 157 8.85 13.26 -13.38
N ASP A 158 10.17 13.29 -13.51
CA ASP A 158 10.88 13.13 -14.79
C ASP A 158 10.43 11.86 -15.54
N GLU A 159 10.20 10.77 -14.82
CA GLU A 159 9.75 9.52 -15.44
C GLU A 159 8.24 9.49 -15.65
N PHE A 160 7.47 10.05 -14.72
CA PHE A 160 6.02 10.16 -14.82
C PHE A 160 5.58 11.01 -16.03
N GLU A 161 6.31 12.07 -16.36
CA GLU A 161 6.01 12.93 -17.51
C GLU A 161 6.20 12.23 -18.85
N LYS A 162 7.10 11.24 -18.93
CA LYS A 162 7.35 10.46 -20.15
C LYS A 162 6.25 9.41 -20.42
N ILE A 163 5.41 9.11 -19.44
CA ILE A 163 4.37 8.10 -19.54
C ILE A 163 3.12 8.71 -20.18
N ALA A 164 2.78 8.24 -21.38
CA ALA A 164 1.60 8.68 -22.12
C ALA A 164 0.30 8.17 -21.49
N ASP A 165 0.22 6.85 -21.25
CA ASP A 165 -0.98 6.20 -20.73
C ASP A 165 -0.98 6.21 -19.19
N LYS A 166 -1.65 7.22 -18.62
CA LYS A 166 -1.78 7.40 -17.18
C LYS A 166 -3.21 7.74 -16.75
N PRO A 167 -3.60 7.41 -15.51
CA PRO A 167 -4.93 7.71 -14.98
C PRO A 167 -5.19 9.22 -14.91
N LYS A 168 -6.45 9.62 -15.00
CA LYS A 168 -6.85 11.04 -14.96
C LYS A 168 -6.48 11.70 -13.64
N ASN A 169 -6.74 11.02 -12.53
CA ASN A 169 -6.49 11.52 -11.18
C ASN A 169 -5.20 10.89 -10.64
N CYS A 170 -4.05 11.33 -11.13
CA CYS A 170 -2.75 10.79 -10.73
C CYS A 170 -1.76 11.90 -10.33
N CYS A 171 -1.09 11.74 -9.18
CA CYS A 171 -0.08 12.68 -8.69
C CYS A 171 1.14 11.97 -8.09
N VAL A 172 2.21 12.73 -7.87
CA VAL A 172 3.44 12.26 -7.20
C VAL A 172 3.55 12.95 -5.84
N ALA A 173 3.60 12.16 -4.77
CA ALA A 173 3.75 12.66 -3.41
C ALA A 173 5.15 13.27 -3.17
N PRO A 174 5.33 14.07 -2.10
CA PRO A 174 6.64 14.58 -1.69
C PRO A 174 7.68 13.48 -1.44
N THR A 175 8.94 13.88 -1.30
CA THR A 175 10.02 12.93 -1.01
C THR A 175 10.00 12.49 0.45
N MET A 176 9.86 11.19 0.72
CA MET A 176 10.21 10.64 2.03
C MET A 176 11.74 10.69 2.23
N ARG A 177 12.21 10.97 3.45
CA ARG A 177 13.63 10.89 3.81
C ARG A 177 14.20 9.49 3.46
N ASN A 178 15.41 9.48 2.91
CA ASN A 178 16.05 8.27 2.39
C ASN A 178 16.64 7.39 3.52
N ILE A 179 15.83 6.48 4.07
CA ILE A 179 16.22 5.55 5.14
C ILE A 179 15.86 4.07 4.86
N PRO A 180 16.09 3.53 3.64
CA PRO A 180 15.57 2.22 3.24
C PRO A 180 16.09 1.07 4.11
N MET A 181 17.34 1.13 4.59
CA MET A 181 17.91 0.12 5.47
C MET A 181 17.20 0.09 6.84
N PHE A 182 16.95 1.26 7.43
CA PHE A 182 16.22 1.36 8.70
C PHE A 182 14.77 0.91 8.55
N MET A 183 14.12 1.31 7.45
CA MET A 183 12.76 0.90 7.12
C MET A 183 12.66 -0.62 6.99
N SER A 184 13.57 -1.24 6.23
CA SER A 184 13.61 -2.69 6.05
C SER A 184 13.83 -3.40 7.39
N LYS A 185 14.78 -2.94 8.20
CA LYS A 185 15.03 -3.50 9.53
C LYS A 185 13.81 -3.39 10.45
N ALA A 186 13.13 -2.24 10.46
CA ALA A 186 11.94 -2.04 11.29
C ALA A 186 10.80 -3.01 10.89
N VAL A 187 10.51 -3.10 9.59
CA VAL A 187 9.37 -3.89 9.07
C VAL A 187 9.64 -5.39 9.08
N TYR A 188 10.82 -5.82 8.63
CA TYR A 188 11.08 -7.23 8.33
C TYR A 188 11.82 -7.97 9.44
N GLU A 189 12.71 -7.28 10.18
CA GLU A 189 13.47 -7.88 11.28
C GLU A 189 12.78 -7.63 12.63
N LYS A 190 12.40 -6.38 12.91
CA LYS A 190 11.87 -5.99 14.23
C LYS A 190 10.36 -6.04 14.36
N ARG A 191 9.62 -6.15 13.26
CA ARG A 191 8.14 -6.16 13.20
C ARG A 191 7.51 -5.00 13.98
N GLN A 192 8.03 -3.79 13.77
CA GLN A 192 7.53 -2.56 14.41
C GLN A 192 7.56 -1.40 13.44
N TYR A 193 6.77 -0.35 13.71
CA TYR A 193 6.81 0.85 12.87
C TYR A 193 8.18 1.50 12.93
N VAL A 194 8.58 2.12 11.82
CA VAL A 194 9.89 2.81 11.75
C VAL A 194 10.00 3.92 12.79
N TRP A 195 8.92 4.64 13.07
CA TRP A 195 8.87 5.70 14.07
C TRP A 195 8.91 5.19 15.52
N ASP A 196 8.47 3.94 15.78
CA ASP A 196 8.63 3.32 17.10
C ASP A 196 10.07 2.83 17.32
N SER A 197 10.77 2.53 16.22
CA SER A 197 12.13 1.98 16.28
C SER A 197 13.21 2.99 16.64
N ASN A 198 12.95 4.29 16.44
CA ASN A 198 13.91 5.36 16.64
C ASN A 198 13.19 6.72 16.77
N LYS A 199 13.45 7.44 17.87
CA LYS A 199 12.89 8.79 18.12
C LYS A 199 13.21 9.81 17.02
N THR A 200 14.24 9.58 16.20
CA THR A 200 14.59 10.49 15.09
C THR A 200 13.77 10.24 13.81
N CYS A 201 12.74 9.39 13.86
CA CYS A 201 11.89 9.04 12.71
C CYS A 201 10.45 9.61 12.82
N GLU A 202 10.25 10.65 13.65
CA GLU A 202 8.97 11.38 13.73
C GLU A 202 8.57 11.97 12.36
N ASP A 203 9.53 12.55 11.63
CA ASP A 203 9.34 13.06 10.27
C ASP A 203 8.80 12.01 9.29
N ILE A 204 9.11 10.73 9.52
CA ILE A 204 8.60 9.63 8.69
C ILE A 204 7.13 9.36 9.02
N LYS A 205 6.76 9.45 10.29
CA LYS A 205 5.35 9.34 10.69
C LYS A 205 4.55 10.49 10.09
N ASP A 206 5.07 11.71 10.16
CA ASP A 206 4.44 12.89 9.57
C ASP A 206 4.28 12.74 8.06
N TYR A 207 5.29 12.19 7.37
CA TYR A 207 5.19 11.86 5.95
C TYR A 207 4.05 10.89 5.64
N PHE A 208 3.91 9.78 6.38
CA PHE A 208 2.79 8.86 6.14
C PHE A 208 1.44 9.45 6.55
N SER A 209 1.40 10.37 7.51
CA SER A 209 0.18 11.14 7.84
C SER A 209 -0.22 12.05 6.70
N SER A 210 0.71 12.81 6.14
CA SER A 210 0.42 13.73 5.04
C SER A 210 -0.09 13.00 3.79
N LEU A 211 0.34 11.76 3.56
CA LEU A 211 -0.21 10.93 2.48
C LEU A 211 -1.71 10.66 2.61
N LEU A 212 -2.25 10.66 3.83
CA LEU A 212 -3.67 10.50 4.08
C LEU A 212 -4.36 11.86 4.11
N ASP A 213 -3.80 12.81 4.85
CA ASP A 213 -4.42 14.13 5.06
C ASP A 213 -4.52 14.96 3.76
N ASP A 214 -3.56 14.82 2.85
CA ASP A 214 -3.52 15.60 1.61
C ASP A 214 -4.25 14.92 0.43
N TYR A 215 -4.47 13.60 0.52
CA TYR A 215 -4.93 12.81 -0.63
C TYR A 215 -6.15 11.92 -0.37
N MET A 216 -6.68 11.85 0.85
CA MET A 216 -7.89 11.09 1.19
C MET A 216 -8.95 11.95 1.86
#